data_AF-A0A959FHF4-F1
#
_entry.id   AF-A0A959FHF4-F1
#
_cell.length_a   1.000
_cell.length_b   1.000
_cell.length_c   1.000
_cell.angle_alpha   90.00
_cell.angle_beta   90.00
_cell.angle_gamma   90.00
#
_symmetry.space_group_name_H-M   'P 1'
#
loop_
_entity.id
_entity.type
_entity.pdbx_description
1 polymer ?
#
loop_
_entity_poly.entity_id
_entity_poly.type
_entity_poly.pdbx_seq_one_letter_code
_entity_poly.pdbx_strand_id
1 'polypeptide(L)'
;MRSSRLLTFFALCCGLSLVSQHLPAQVIRENAQGEKIIVYPDGHAEYFNGELVEGYSEEANASYPVFTGYIEPLDGTIAVNQEDLFKIAVRRSQLAEEASDIARTRAAEAEHNLARLESTFRSTPAAPDEPKYQALQQQVEAARRAVAQTRIEAREATQLAGEALTLTEKGGFVERFNENRRLTRTEAEQRNTALLAADLPYNSLIPFTDNYLASGRRDLLRQPPPPGCDFAYEGADNNTGQYRRDNESELLFTFTDERL
;
A
#
# COMPACT_ATOMS: atom_id res chain seq x y z
N MET A 1 27.28 33.80 53.28
CA MET A 1 27.04 34.42 51.96
C MET A 1 27.63 33.61 50.79
N ARG A 2 27.61 32.27 50.80
CA ARG A 2 28.13 31.43 49.68
C ARG A 2 27.05 30.60 48.97
N SER A 3 25.87 30.44 49.57
CA SER A 3 24.76 29.61 49.05
C SER A 3 23.90 30.30 47.99
N SER A 4 23.85 31.64 47.95
CA SER A 4 23.01 32.38 46.98
C SER A 4 23.60 32.47 45.57
N ARG A 5 24.89 32.17 45.38
CA ARG A 5 25.55 32.20 44.06
C ARG A 5 25.47 30.86 43.31
N LEU A 6 25.23 29.76 44.03
CA LEU A 6 25.09 28.43 43.42
C LEU A 6 23.70 28.23 42.81
N LEU A 7 22.65 28.78 43.44
CA LEU A 7 21.26 28.65 43.00
C LEU A 7 20.99 29.44 41.71
N THR A 8 21.61 30.62 41.56
CA THR A 8 21.50 31.42 40.33
C THR A 8 22.27 30.79 39.16
N PHE A 9 23.38 30.10 39.42
CA PHE A 9 24.11 29.37 38.38
C PHE A 9 23.34 28.15 37.87
N PHE A 10 22.66 27.41 38.76
CA PHE A 10 21.87 26.24 38.37
C PHE A 10 20.58 26.61 37.60
N ALA A 11 19.96 27.73 37.95
CA ALA A 11 18.81 28.27 37.21
C ALA A 11 19.19 28.82 35.83
N LEU A 12 20.38 29.41 35.68
CA LEU A 12 20.90 29.88 34.39
C LEU A 12 21.27 28.70 33.45
N CYS A 13 21.83 27.61 34.00
CA CYS A 13 22.16 26.42 33.21
C CYS A 13 20.93 25.63 32.77
N CYS A 14 19.86 25.54 33.58
CA CYS A 14 18.62 24.86 33.17
C CYS A 14 17.78 25.67 32.17
N GLY A 15 17.87 27.00 32.19
CA GLY A 15 17.16 27.86 31.22
C GLY A 15 17.73 27.79 29.80
N LEU A 16 19.03 27.50 29.66
CA LEU A 16 19.71 27.41 28.35
C LEU A 16 19.64 26.01 27.70
N SER A 17 19.24 24.97 28.44
CA SER A 17 19.11 23.62 27.88
C SER A 17 17.75 23.32 27.25
N LEU A 18 16.77 24.23 27.37
CA LEU A 18 15.42 24.08 26.81
C LEU A 18 15.26 24.62 25.38
N VAL A 19 16.36 25.09 24.77
CA VAL A 19 16.40 25.53 23.36
C VAL A 19 17.23 24.53 22.55
N SER A 20 16.95 23.22 22.68
CA SER A 20 17.25 22.29 21.58
C SER A 20 16.14 22.45 20.56
N GLN A 21 16.34 23.44 19.69
CA GLN A 21 15.55 23.61 18.49
C GLN A 21 15.58 22.29 17.71
N HIS A 22 14.40 21.80 17.34
CA HIS A 22 14.23 20.81 16.28
C HIS A 22 14.94 21.33 15.03
N LEU A 23 16.18 20.88 14.79
CA LEU A 23 16.83 21.09 13.52
C LEU A 23 16.07 20.23 12.51
N PRO A 24 15.40 20.83 11.53
CA PRO A 24 14.60 20.08 10.58
C PRO A 24 15.56 19.19 9.77
N ALA A 25 15.27 17.89 9.74
CA ALA A 25 16.20 16.89 9.23
C ALA A 25 16.46 17.08 7.73
N GLN A 26 17.74 17.17 7.36
CA GLN A 26 18.21 17.20 5.98
C GLN A 26 17.86 15.90 5.24
N VAL A 27 17.37 16.00 4.00
CA VAL A 27 16.93 14.84 3.20
C VAL A 27 17.85 14.65 1.99
N ILE A 28 18.39 13.45 1.82
CA ILE A 28 19.22 13.11 0.66
C ILE A 28 18.31 12.74 -0.52
N ARG A 29 18.47 13.42 -1.65
CA ARG A 29 17.74 13.17 -2.92
C ARG A 29 18.69 12.97 -4.08
N GLU A 30 18.15 12.67 -5.26
CA GLU A 30 18.89 12.49 -6.50
C GLU A 30 18.44 13.55 -7.53
N ASN A 31 19.38 14.21 -8.20
CA ASN A 31 19.09 15.21 -9.22
C ASN A 31 18.76 14.56 -10.59
N ALA A 32 18.45 15.38 -11.60
CA ALA A 32 18.11 14.91 -12.95
C ALA A 32 19.27 14.18 -13.66
N GLN A 33 20.50 14.35 -13.17
CA GLN A 33 21.73 13.76 -13.66
C GLN A 33 22.12 12.47 -12.90
N GLY A 34 21.34 12.08 -11.89
CA GLY A 34 21.60 10.88 -11.08
C GLY A 34 22.53 11.10 -9.88
N GLU A 35 22.87 12.34 -9.56
CA GLU A 35 23.80 12.69 -8.48
C GLU A 35 23.07 12.91 -7.17
N LYS A 36 23.68 12.48 -6.06
CA LYS A 36 23.09 12.64 -4.73
C LYS A 36 23.30 14.06 -4.21
N ILE A 37 22.21 14.70 -3.78
CA ILE A 37 22.16 16.06 -3.24
C ILE A 37 21.53 16.06 -1.85
N ILE A 38 21.94 17.00 -1.00
CA ILE A 38 21.33 17.29 0.29
C ILE A 38 20.29 18.38 0.06
N VAL A 39 19.03 18.11 0.40
CA VAL A 39 17.94 19.09 0.30
C VAL A 39 17.53 19.51 1.70
N TYR A 40 17.55 20.81 1.93
CA TYR A 40 17.22 21.41 3.20
C TYR A 40 15.75 21.86 3.25
N PRO A 41 15.20 22.05 4.46
CA PRO A 41 13.75 22.25 4.64
C PRO A 41 13.23 23.63 4.20
N ASP A 42 14.12 24.60 4.07
CA ASP A 42 13.92 25.91 3.45
C ASP A 42 14.06 25.88 1.91
N GLY A 43 14.33 24.70 1.35
CA GLY A 43 14.37 24.45 -0.09
C GLY A 43 15.74 24.61 -0.72
N HIS A 44 16.79 25.06 -0.02
CA HIS A 44 18.12 25.06 -0.65
C HIS A 44 18.65 23.64 -0.82
N ALA A 45 19.52 23.44 -1.82
CA ALA A 45 20.18 22.17 -2.04
C ALA A 45 21.68 22.34 -2.25
N GLU A 46 22.44 21.41 -1.68
CA GLU A 46 23.90 21.37 -1.74
C GLU A 46 24.37 19.98 -2.13
N TYR A 47 25.48 19.92 -2.84
CA TYR A 47 26.22 18.69 -3.03
C TYR A 47 26.99 18.33 -1.75
N PHE A 48 27.42 17.08 -1.62
CA PHE A 48 28.19 16.60 -0.46
C PHE A 48 29.57 17.28 -0.32
N ASN A 49 30.06 17.95 -1.36
CA ASN A 49 31.27 18.77 -1.34
C ASN A 49 31.02 20.21 -0.83
N GLY A 50 29.78 20.56 -0.48
CA GLY A 50 29.40 21.89 0.00
C GLY A 50 29.15 22.92 -1.10
N GLU A 51 29.13 22.51 -2.38
CA GLU A 51 28.75 23.39 -3.48
C GLU A 51 27.23 23.49 -3.57
N LEU A 52 26.73 24.72 -3.74
CA LEU A 52 25.32 24.97 -4.00
C LEU A 52 24.95 24.41 -5.38
N VAL A 53 23.77 23.79 -5.47
CA VAL A 53 23.25 23.32 -6.75
C VAL A 53 22.81 24.54 -7.58
N GLU A 54 23.57 24.90 -8.62
CA GLU A 54 23.25 26.02 -9.52
C GLU A 54 21.93 25.77 -10.28
N GLY A 55 21.07 26.78 -10.35
CA GLY A 55 19.74 26.71 -10.98
C GLY A 55 18.56 26.65 -10.01
N TYR A 56 18.81 26.78 -8.70
CA TYR A 56 17.77 26.92 -7.69
C TYR A 56 17.15 28.34 -7.72
N SER A 57 16.16 28.57 -8.58
CA SER A 57 15.25 29.71 -8.48
C SER A 57 14.02 29.35 -7.63
N GLU A 58 13.19 30.31 -7.22
CA GLU A 58 11.91 30.03 -6.52
C GLU A 58 11.00 29.04 -7.29
N GLU A 59 11.19 28.87 -8.61
CA GLU A 59 10.48 27.89 -9.44
C GLU A 59 11.03 26.46 -9.26
N ALA A 60 12.29 26.29 -8.86
CA ALA A 60 12.90 24.99 -8.58
C ALA A 60 12.37 24.34 -7.28
N ASN A 61 11.78 25.14 -6.39
CA ASN A 61 11.06 24.68 -5.19
C ASN A 61 9.88 23.75 -5.55
N ALA A 62 9.39 23.82 -6.79
CA ALA A 62 8.36 22.92 -7.31
C ALA A 62 8.90 21.53 -7.74
N SER A 63 10.20 21.40 -7.98
CA SER A 63 10.79 20.16 -8.51
C SER A 63 11.04 19.11 -7.41
N TYR A 64 11.27 19.55 -6.16
CA TYR A 64 11.53 18.66 -5.02
C TYR A 64 10.85 19.12 -3.73
N PRO A 65 9.51 19.26 -3.70
CA PRO A 65 8.82 19.70 -2.49
C PRO A 65 9.09 18.74 -1.33
N VAL A 66 9.58 19.30 -0.22
CA VAL A 66 9.68 18.59 1.07
C VAL A 66 8.38 18.87 1.82
N PHE A 67 7.46 17.90 1.80
CA PHE A 67 6.24 18.00 2.57
C PHE A 67 6.56 17.92 4.07
N THR A 68 6.40 19.04 4.77
CA THR A 68 6.58 19.16 6.23
C THR A 68 5.23 19.26 6.95
N GLY A 69 4.18 18.67 6.39
CA GLY A 69 2.89 18.58 7.04
C GLY A 69 2.80 17.39 7.98
N TYR A 70 2.12 17.58 9.11
CA TYR A 70 1.55 16.46 9.86
C TYR A 70 0.37 15.94 9.04
N ILE A 71 0.47 14.71 8.52
CA ILE A 71 -0.69 14.02 7.97
C ILE A 71 -1.49 13.57 9.19
N GLU A 72 -2.57 14.28 9.48
CA GLU A 72 -3.53 13.82 10.46
C GLU A 72 -3.98 12.41 10.02
N PRO A 73 -3.73 11.37 10.84
CA PRO A 73 -4.26 10.06 10.55
C PRO A 73 -5.77 10.21 10.36
N LEU A 74 -6.35 9.54 9.37
CA LEU A 74 -7.80 9.51 9.27
C LEU A 74 -8.36 8.94 10.58
N ASP A 75 -8.96 9.80 11.39
CA ASP A 75 -9.55 9.41 12.66
C ASP A 75 -10.76 8.53 12.40
N GLY A 76 -10.65 7.26 12.81
CA GLY A 76 -11.76 6.32 12.82
C GLY A 76 -11.61 5.13 11.88
N THR A 77 -12.38 4.08 12.19
CA THR A 77 -12.59 2.98 11.24
C THR A 77 -13.38 3.53 10.06
N ILE A 78 -12.79 3.56 8.86
CA ILE A 78 -13.52 3.86 7.63
C ILE A 78 -14.69 2.86 7.55
N ALA A 79 -15.90 3.34 7.85
CA ALA A 79 -17.10 2.55 7.76
C ALA A 79 -17.42 2.36 6.29
N VAL A 80 -16.93 1.25 5.72
CA VAL A 80 -17.17 0.92 4.32
C VAL A 80 -18.67 0.67 4.13
N ASN A 81 -19.33 1.59 3.44
CA ASN A 81 -20.75 1.49 3.13
C ASN A 81 -20.98 0.58 1.90
N GLN A 82 -22.24 0.25 1.60
CA GLN A 82 -22.58 -0.62 0.47
C GLN A 82 -22.21 -0.01 -0.89
N GLU A 83 -22.32 1.31 -1.04
CA GLU A 83 -21.98 2.01 -2.28
C GLU A 83 -20.47 1.96 -2.56
N ASP A 84 -19.65 2.07 -1.51
CA ASP A 84 -18.20 1.96 -1.58
C ASP A 84 -17.79 0.53 -1.94
N LEU A 85 -18.42 -0.48 -1.33
CA LEU A 85 -18.20 -1.88 -1.71
C LEU A 85 -18.57 -2.14 -3.18
N PHE A 86 -19.66 -1.54 -3.66
CA PHE A 86 -20.03 -1.63 -5.06
C PHE A 86 -18.98 -0.98 -5.97
N LYS A 87 -18.52 0.24 -5.67
CA LYS A 87 -17.46 0.92 -6.41
C LYS A 87 -16.16 0.11 -6.43
N ILE A 88 -15.79 -0.48 -5.29
CA ILE A 88 -14.63 -1.38 -5.17
C ILE A 88 -14.84 -2.62 -6.07
N ALA A 89 -16.02 -3.24 -6.04
CA ALA A 89 -16.32 -4.41 -6.85
C ALA A 89 -16.26 -4.08 -8.35
N VAL A 90 -16.84 -2.96 -8.78
CA VAL A 90 -16.77 -2.47 -10.16
C VAL A 90 -15.31 -2.23 -10.57
N ARG A 91 -14.53 -1.56 -9.73
CA ARG A 91 -13.11 -1.30 -10.01
C ARG A 91 -12.31 -2.62 -10.11
N ARG A 92 -12.58 -3.58 -9.23
CA ARG A 92 -11.95 -4.91 -9.29
C ARG A 92 -12.33 -5.67 -10.56
N SER A 93 -13.59 -5.58 -11.00
CA SER A 93 -14.03 -6.17 -12.27
C SER A 93 -13.27 -5.58 -13.45
N GLN A 94 -13.16 -4.26 -13.53
CA GLN A 94 -12.39 -3.58 -14.59
C GLN A 94 -10.91 -4.00 -14.59
N LEU A 95 -10.28 -4.03 -13.41
CA LEU A 95 -8.88 -4.45 -13.28
C LEU A 95 -8.69 -5.92 -13.65
N ALA A 96 -9.64 -6.79 -13.31
CA ALA A 96 -9.58 -8.20 -13.66
C ALA A 96 -9.75 -8.41 -15.17
N GLU A 97 -10.64 -7.65 -15.82
CA GLU A 97 -10.79 -7.63 -17.28
C GLU A 97 -9.51 -7.17 -17.98
N GLU A 98 -8.95 -6.04 -17.55
CA GLU A 98 -7.67 -5.52 -18.07
C GLU A 98 -6.53 -6.54 -17.89
N ALA A 99 -6.45 -7.17 -16.71
CA ALA A 99 -5.45 -8.21 -16.45
C ALA A 99 -5.64 -9.44 -17.34
N SER A 100 -6.89 -9.85 -17.59
CA SER A 100 -7.23 -10.94 -18.52
C SER A 100 -6.75 -10.62 -19.95
N ASP A 101 -7.00 -9.40 -20.43
CA ASP A 101 -6.60 -8.98 -21.77
C ASP A 101 -5.08 -8.88 -21.92
N ILE A 102 -4.39 -8.35 -20.91
CA ILE A 102 -2.92 -8.35 -20.85
C ILE A 102 -2.39 -9.78 -20.87
N ALA A 103 -2.95 -10.68 -20.06
CA ALA A 103 -2.49 -12.07 -19.99
C ALA A 103 -2.72 -12.82 -21.32
N ARG A 104 -3.86 -12.60 -22.00
CA ARG A 104 -4.13 -13.15 -23.34
C ARG A 104 -3.13 -12.63 -24.38
N THR A 105 -2.84 -11.33 -24.33
CA THR A 105 -1.87 -10.70 -25.24
C THR A 105 -0.48 -11.29 -25.02
N ARG A 106 -0.02 -11.40 -23.76
CA ARG A 106 1.25 -12.04 -23.41
C ARG A 106 1.32 -13.50 -23.85
N ALA A 107 0.23 -14.25 -23.72
CA ALA A 107 0.17 -15.63 -24.19
C ALA A 107 0.33 -15.70 -25.73
N ALA A 108 -0.37 -14.85 -26.48
CA ALA A 108 -0.25 -14.78 -27.93
C ALA A 108 1.16 -14.36 -28.39
N GLU A 109 1.75 -13.36 -27.73
CA GLU A 109 3.13 -12.92 -28.01
C GLU A 109 4.15 -14.03 -27.72
N ALA A 110 3.98 -14.76 -26.61
CA ALA A 110 4.84 -15.90 -26.27
C ALA A 110 4.74 -17.02 -27.32
N GLU A 111 3.54 -17.32 -27.82
CA GLU A 111 3.32 -18.30 -28.88
C GLU A 111 3.98 -17.87 -30.20
N HIS A 112 3.82 -16.60 -30.59
CA HIS A 112 4.47 -16.05 -31.77
C HIS A 112 6.01 -16.10 -31.65
N ASN A 113 6.55 -15.77 -30.48
CA ASN A 113 7.98 -15.85 -30.22
C ASN A 113 8.50 -17.30 -30.30
N LEU A 114 7.76 -18.26 -29.71
CA LEU A 114 8.09 -19.68 -29.82
C LEU A 114 8.10 -20.14 -31.27
N ALA A 115 7.07 -19.80 -32.06
CA ALA A 115 6.99 -20.16 -33.47
C ALA A 115 8.20 -19.64 -34.27
N ARG A 116 8.61 -18.39 -34.02
CA ARG A 116 9.80 -17.77 -34.60
C ARG A 116 11.10 -18.49 -34.19
N LEU A 117 11.23 -18.88 -32.92
CA LEU A 117 12.41 -19.62 -32.44
C LEU A 117 12.46 -21.03 -33.04
N GLU A 118 11.32 -21.72 -33.14
CA GLU A 118 11.22 -23.04 -33.75
C GLU A 118 11.52 -23.00 -35.26
N SER A 119 11.05 -21.99 -35.99
CA SER A 119 11.39 -21.83 -37.41
C SER A 119 12.89 -21.60 -37.59
N THR A 120 13.49 -20.77 -36.73
CA THR A 120 14.94 -20.51 -36.73
C THR A 120 15.72 -21.80 -36.43
N PHE A 121 15.30 -22.57 -35.42
CA PHE A 121 15.92 -23.84 -35.06
C PHE A 121 15.83 -24.87 -36.20
N ARG A 122 14.67 -24.98 -36.87
CA ARG A 122 14.50 -25.88 -38.04
C ARG A 122 15.34 -25.45 -39.24
N SER A 123 15.58 -24.16 -39.42
CA SER A 123 16.42 -23.63 -40.52
C SER A 123 17.92 -23.72 -40.24
N THR A 124 18.31 -23.92 -38.98
CA THR A 124 19.71 -24.04 -38.57
C THR A 124 20.18 -25.48 -38.80
N PRO A 125 21.32 -25.71 -39.49
CA PRO A 125 21.86 -27.05 -39.69
C PRO A 125 22.08 -27.75 -38.35
N ALA A 126 21.71 -29.03 -38.26
CA ALA A 126 21.91 -29.82 -37.06
C ALA A 126 23.42 -30.00 -36.80
N ALA A 127 23.92 -29.34 -35.76
CA ALA A 127 25.31 -29.40 -35.32
C ALA A 127 25.35 -29.49 -33.78
N PRO A 128 25.20 -30.70 -33.20
CA PRO A 128 25.04 -30.88 -31.75
C PRO A 128 26.20 -30.33 -30.92
N ASP A 129 27.40 -30.33 -31.48
CA ASP A 129 28.63 -29.88 -30.82
C ASP A 129 28.86 -28.36 -30.93
N GLU A 130 28.07 -27.67 -31.77
CA GLU A 130 28.18 -26.22 -31.95
C GLU A 130 27.47 -25.49 -30.80
N PRO A 131 28.15 -24.59 -30.06
CA PRO A 131 27.56 -23.90 -28.92
C PRO A 131 26.32 -23.07 -29.29
N LYS A 132 26.26 -22.54 -30.52
CA LYS A 132 25.09 -21.80 -31.03
C LYS A 132 23.86 -22.68 -31.17
N TYR A 133 24.04 -23.93 -31.60
CA TYR A 133 22.94 -24.88 -31.75
C TYR A 133 22.38 -25.27 -30.37
N GLN A 134 23.25 -25.54 -29.40
CA GLN A 134 22.85 -25.85 -28.02
C GLN A 134 22.13 -24.68 -27.34
N ALA A 135 22.64 -23.45 -27.51
CA ALA A 135 22.00 -22.25 -26.97
C ALA A 135 20.60 -22.05 -27.57
N LEU A 136 20.43 -22.24 -28.87
CA LEU A 136 19.14 -22.13 -29.54
C LEU A 136 18.16 -23.22 -29.08
N GLN A 137 18.64 -24.46 -28.88
CA GLN A 137 17.83 -25.53 -28.32
C GLN A 137 17.31 -25.17 -26.92
N GLN A 138 18.18 -24.69 -26.03
CA GLN A 138 17.81 -24.25 -24.68
C GLN A 138 16.79 -23.09 -24.71
N GLN A 139 16.95 -22.16 -25.65
CA GLN A 139 16.00 -21.06 -25.84
C GLN A 139 14.63 -21.56 -26.28
N VAL A 140 14.55 -22.52 -27.20
CA VAL A 140 13.27 -23.14 -27.61
C VAL A 140 12.61 -23.85 -26.42
N GLU A 141 13.38 -24.62 -25.65
CA GLU A 141 12.86 -25.31 -24.46
C GLU A 141 12.38 -24.34 -23.37
N ALA A 142 13.08 -23.23 -23.15
CA ALA A 142 12.65 -22.15 -22.26
C ALA A 142 11.38 -21.47 -22.78
N ALA A 143 11.31 -21.17 -24.07
CA ALA A 143 10.14 -20.57 -24.70
C ALA A 143 8.89 -21.48 -24.61
N ARG A 144 9.04 -22.81 -24.75
CA ARG A 144 7.95 -23.76 -24.54
C ARG A 144 7.40 -23.73 -23.12
N ARG A 145 8.29 -23.68 -22.12
CA ARG A 145 7.91 -23.53 -20.71
C ARG A 145 7.19 -22.21 -20.47
N ALA A 146 7.69 -21.12 -21.05
CA ALA A 146 7.06 -19.80 -20.96
C ALA A 146 5.65 -19.82 -21.55
N VAL A 147 5.45 -20.39 -22.74
CA VAL A 147 4.11 -20.54 -23.36
C VAL A 147 3.16 -21.38 -22.50
N ALA A 148 3.65 -22.47 -21.90
CA ALA A 148 2.83 -23.27 -21.01
C ALA A 148 2.36 -22.45 -19.79
N GLN A 149 3.28 -21.68 -19.19
CA GLN A 149 2.97 -20.85 -18.02
C GLN A 149 2.03 -19.69 -18.36
N THR A 150 2.28 -18.97 -19.45
CA THR A 150 1.43 -17.82 -19.85
C THR A 150 0.02 -18.26 -20.25
N ARG A 151 -0.15 -19.48 -20.78
CA ARG A 151 -1.49 -20.06 -21.03
C ARG A 151 -2.26 -20.35 -19.75
N ILE A 152 -1.57 -20.80 -18.70
CA ILE A 152 -2.20 -21.03 -17.39
C ILE A 152 -2.63 -19.68 -16.80
N GLU A 153 -1.71 -18.70 -16.77
CA GLU A 153 -1.99 -17.35 -16.29
C GLU A 153 -3.16 -16.70 -17.04
N ALA A 154 -3.21 -16.81 -18.37
CA ALA A 154 -4.31 -16.25 -19.17
C ALA A 154 -5.67 -16.90 -18.87
N ARG A 155 -5.70 -18.20 -18.56
CA ARG A 155 -6.92 -18.90 -18.15
C ARG A 155 -7.37 -18.47 -16.77
N GLU A 156 -6.46 -18.41 -15.81
CA GLU A 156 -6.72 -17.96 -14.45
C GLU A 156 -7.22 -16.51 -14.44
N ALA A 157 -6.57 -15.61 -15.19
CA ALA A 157 -6.99 -14.23 -15.32
C ALA A 157 -8.39 -14.11 -15.95
N THR A 158 -8.69 -14.92 -16.99
CA THR A 158 -10.03 -14.96 -17.60
C THR A 158 -11.09 -15.44 -16.61
N GLN A 159 -10.77 -16.46 -15.81
CA GLN A 159 -11.68 -16.97 -14.79
C GLN A 159 -11.94 -15.90 -13.72
N LEU A 160 -10.89 -15.24 -13.22
CA LEU A 160 -11.00 -14.16 -12.23
C LEU A 160 -11.82 -12.98 -12.76
N ALA A 161 -11.64 -12.60 -14.03
CA ALA A 161 -12.46 -11.57 -14.67
C ALA A 161 -13.94 -11.96 -14.71
N GLY A 162 -14.25 -13.20 -15.07
CA GLY A 162 -15.60 -13.74 -15.05
C GLY A 162 -16.22 -13.75 -13.65
N GLU A 163 -15.47 -14.21 -12.65
CA GLU A 163 -15.92 -14.21 -11.25
C GLU A 163 -16.18 -12.78 -10.74
N ALA A 164 -15.27 -11.84 -11.01
CA ALA A 164 -15.43 -10.44 -10.62
C ALA A 164 -16.66 -9.79 -11.29
N LEU A 165 -16.92 -10.09 -12.57
CA LEU A 165 -18.11 -9.62 -13.27
C LEU A 165 -19.40 -10.21 -12.67
N THR A 166 -19.40 -11.51 -12.35
CA THR A 166 -20.59 -12.11 -11.71
C THR A 166 -20.89 -11.50 -10.35
N LEU A 167 -19.85 -11.13 -9.58
CA LEU A 167 -20.02 -10.48 -8.28
C LEU A 167 -20.62 -9.08 -8.39
N THR A 168 -20.26 -8.32 -9.43
CA THR A 168 -20.81 -6.98 -9.69
C THR A 168 -22.22 -7.02 -10.25
N GLU A 169 -22.50 -7.90 -11.23
CA GLU A 169 -23.80 -7.98 -11.90
C GLU A 169 -24.88 -8.65 -11.04
N LYS A 170 -24.54 -9.75 -10.36
CA LYS A 170 -25.51 -10.55 -9.59
C LYS A 170 -25.64 -10.10 -8.13
N GLY A 171 -24.79 -9.17 -7.68
CA GLY A 171 -24.89 -8.53 -6.37
C GLY A 171 -24.44 -9.39 -5.18
N GLY A 172 -23.26 -10.01 -5.25
CA GLY A 172 -22.69 -10.85 -4.17
C GLY A 172 -21.44 -10.26 -3.48
N PHE A 173 -21.15 -8.98 -3.73
CA PHE A 173 -19.90 -8.34 -3.32
C PHE A 173 -19.84 -8.04 -1.82
N VAL A 174 -20.99 -7.86 -1.16
CA VAL A 174 -21.08 -7.61 0.29
C VAL A 174 -20.77 -8.90 1.05
N GLU A 175 -21.36 -10.02 0.64
CA GLU A 175 -21.15 -11.34 1.22
C GLU A 175 -19.70 -11.76 1.07
N ARG A 176 -19.12 -11.58 -0.13
CA ARG A 176 -17.73 -11.90 -0.41
C ARG A 176 -16.77 -11.04 0.41
N PHE A 177 -17.08 -9.76 0.61
CA PHE A 177 -16.30 -8.87 1.47
C PHE A 177 -16.35 -9.32 2.93
N ASN A 178 -17.55 -9.64 3.44
CA ASN A 178 -17.73 -10.10 4.82
C ASN A 178 -17.05 -11.46 5.07
N GLU A 179 -17.14 -12.39 4.11
CA GLU A 179 -16.44 -13.67 4.16
C GLU A 179 -14.92 -13.46 4.24
N ASN A 180 -14.36 -12.64 3.36
CA ASN A 180 -12.94 -12.32 3.38
C ASN A 180 -12.52 -11.68 4.71
N ARG A 181 -13.30 -10.73 5.22
CA ARG A 181 -13.04 -10.08 6.52
C ARG A 181 -13.03 -11.11 7.66
N ARG A 182 -13.96 -12.07 7.64
CA ARG A 182 -14.02 -13.15 8.63
C ARG A 182 -12.78 -14.05 8.53
N LEU A 183 -12.38 -14.44 7.32
CA LEU A 183 -11.20 -15.26 7.08
C LEU A 183 -9.93 -14.56 7.57
N THR A 184 -9.70 -13.31 7.15
CA THR A 184 -8.54 -12.52 7.58
C THR A 184 -8.51 -12.36 9.10
N ARG A 185 -9.66 -12.16 9.74
CA ARG A 185 -9.76 -12.09 11.20
C ARG A 185 -9.36 -13.42 11.84
N THR A 186 -9.86 -14.55 11.36
CA THR A 186 -9.50 -15.87 11.89
C THR A 186 -8.02 -16.17 11.69
N GLU A 187 -7.43 -15.79 10.56
CA GLU A 187 -6.00 -15.94 10.30
C GLU A 187 -5.15 -15.06 11.24
N ALA A 188 -5.58 -13.83 11.48
CA ALA A 188 -4.91 -12.93 12.43
C ALA A 188 -4.99 -13.47 13.86
N GLU A 189 -6.14 -13.98 14.28
CA GLU A 189 -6.33 -14.63 15.58
C GLU A 189 -5.41 -15.85 15.72
N GLN A 190 -5.35 -16.72 14.71
CA GLN A 190 -4.44 -17.87 14.69
C GLN A 190 -2.97 -17.43 14.78
N ARG A 191 -2.55 -16.43 14.00
CA ARG A 191 -1.20 -15.87 14.09
C ARG A 191 -0.91 -15.33 15.48
N ASN A 192 -1.82 -14.58 16.08
CA ASN A 192 -1.66 -14.04 17.43
C ASN A 192 -1.55 -15.15 18.48
N THR A 193 -2.36 -16.20 18.39
CA THR A 193 -2.24 -17.36 19.29
C THR A 193 -0.90 -18.07 19.14
N ALA A 194 -0.39 -18.22 17.92
CA ALA A 194 0.94 -18.79 17.66
C ALA A 194 2.06 -17.90 18.22
N LEU A 195 1.95 -16.58 18.11
CA LEU A 195 2.91 -15.64 18.68
C LEU A 195 2.89 -15.63 20.23
N LEU A 196 1.69 -15.72 20.83
CA LEU A 196 1.51 -15.85 22.28
C LEU A 196 2.08 -17.16 22.82
N ALA A 197 1.95 -18.25 22.07
CA ALA A 197 2.51 -19.55 22.42
C ALA A 197 4.04 -19.61 22.28
N ALA A 198 4.65 -18.68 21.54
CA ALA A 198 6.08 -18.65 21.24
C ALA A 198 6.92 -17.87 22.28
N ASP A 199 6.33 -17.46 23.42
CA ASP A 199 7.00 -16.74 24.53
C ASP A 199 7.77 -15.47 24.07
N LEU A 200 7.28 -14.85 22.99
CA LEU A 200 7.86 -13.63 22.43
C LEU A 200 7.50 -12.42 23.31
N PRO A 201 8.39 -11.41 23.42
CA PRO A 201 8.13 -10.23 24.25
C PRO A 201 6.83 -9.54 23.84
N TYR A 202 6.07 -9.03 24.81
CA TYR A 202 4.74 -8.41 24.63
C TYR A 202 4.66 -7.34 23.54
N ASN A 203 5.82 -6.76 23.22
CA ASN A 203 5.97 -5.80 22.17
C ASN A 203 5.74 -6.43 20.75
N SER A 204 5.96 -7.71 20.55
CA SER A 204 5.68 -8.40 19.28
C SER A 204 4.21 -8.80 19.08
N LEU A 205 3.35 -8.59 20.09
CA LEU A 205 1.98 -9.11 20.14
C LEU A 205 0.88 -8.09 19.75
N ILE A 206 1.24 -6.88 19.33
CA ILE A 206 0.23 -5.88 18.94
C ILE A 206 -0.24 -6.23 17.51
N PRO A 207 -1.51 -6.62 17.32
CA PRO A 207 -2.00 -7.00 16.00
C PRO A 207 -2.05 -5.77 15.10
N PHE A 208 -1.21 -5.76 14.07
CA PHE A 208 -1.34 -4.83 12.96
C PHE A 208 -2.58 -5.26 12.17
N THR A 209 -3.70 -4.55 12.32
CA THR A 209 -4.78 -4.65 11.34
C THR A 209 -4.42 -3.75 10.15
N ASP A 210 -4.99 -4.03 8.97
CA ASP A 210 -4.58 -3.40 7.70
C ASP A 210 -4.61 -1.87 7.71
N ASN A 211 -5.39 -1.25 8.60
CA ASN A 211 -5.52 0.21 8.73
C ASN A 211 -4.50 0.86 9.69
N TYR A 212 -3.71 0.08 10.43
CA TYR A 212 -2.90 0.59 11.56
C TYR A 212 -1.39 0.63 11.29
N LEU A 213 -0.96 0.35 10.05
CA LEU A 213 0.45 0.42 9.66
C LEU A 213 1.01 1.87 9.67
N ALA A 214 0.14 2.88 9.73
CA ALA A 214 0.55 4.30 9.73
C ALA A 214 0.79 4.88 11.14
N SER A 215 0.20 4.32 12.20
CA SER A 215 0.32 4.83 13.57
C SER A 215 1.46 4.13 14.31
N GLY A 216 2.46 4.89 14.76
CA GLY A 216 3.55 4.37 15.58
C GLY A 216 3.05 3.70 16.86
N ARG A 217 3.75 2.65 17.29
CA ARG A 217 3.43 1.78 18.44
C ARG A 217 3.18 2.47 19.80
N ARG A 218 3.52 3.76 19.92
CA ARG A 218 3.30 4.58 21.13
C ARG A 218 1.95 5.30 21.12
N ASP A 219 1.33 5.46 19.95
CA ASP A 219 0.10 6.23 19.78
C ASP A 219 -1.12 5.47 20.29
N LEU A 220 -1.16 4.15 20.04
CA LEU A 220 -2.26 3.27 20.43
C LEU A 220 -2.50 3.15 21.94
N LEU A 221 -1.50 3.48 22.76
CA LEU A 221 -1.63 3.48 24.23
C LEU A 221 -2.04 4.85 24.79
N ARG A 222 -1.83 5.94 24.04
CA ARG A 222 -2.18 7.31 24.44
C ARG A 222 -3.51 7.77 23.85
N GLN A 223 -3.86 7.28 22.67
CA GLN A 223 -5.10 7.55 21.96
C GLN A 223 -5.67 6.21 21.47
N PRO A 224 -6.49 5.54 22.30
CA PRO A 224 -7.19 4.36 21.82
C PRO A 224 -8.12 4.77 20.67
N PRO A 225 -8.29 3.92 19.64
CA PRO A 225 -9.18 4.23 18.54
C PRO A 225 -10.61 4.47 19.04
N PRO A 226 -11.37 5.36 18.37
CA PRO A 226 -12.77 5.58 18.71
C PRO A 226 -13.56 4.26 18.62
N PRO A 227 -14.63 4.10 19.42
CA PRO A 227 -15.51 2.96 19.30
C PRO A 227 -16.04 2.87 17.86
N GLY A 228 -16.15 1.65 17.34
CA GLY A 228 -16.69 1.45 15.98
C GLY A 228 -18.15 1.89 15.90
N CYS A 229 -18.58 2.36 14.73
CA CYS A 229 -19.98 2.70 14.49
C CYS A 229 -20.87 1.46 14.66
N ASP A 230 -21.97 1.60 15.39
CA ASP A 230 -22.98 0.57 15.53
C ASP A 230 -23.88 0.51 14.28
N PHE A 231 -24.31 -0.70 13.91
CA PHE A 231 -25.18 -0.93 12.76
C PHE A 231 -26.64 -1.08 13.22
N ALA A 232 -27.54 -0.24 12.70
CA ALA A 232 -28.98 -0.39 12.91
C ALA A 232 -29.53 -1.67 12.26
N TYR A 233 -28.90 -2.14 11.19
CA TYR A 233 -29.29 -3.37 10.51
C TYR A 233 -28.08 -4.03 9.83
N GLU A 234 -27.92 -5.34 10.02
CA GLU A 234 -26.92 -6.16 9.33
C GLU A 234 -27.53 -7.54 9.06
N GLY A 235 -28.02 -7.76 7.84
CA GLY A 235 -28.74 -8.99 7.51
C GLY A 235 -29.34 -9.02 6.10
N ALA A 236 -29.86 -10.17 5.70
CA ALA A 236 -30.63 -10.29 4.45
C ALA A 236 -31.99 -9.62 4.61
N ASP A 237 -32.26 -8.59 3.81
CA ASP A 237 -33.55 -7.89 3.78
C ASP A 237 -34.68 -8.87 3.39
N ASN A 238 -35.71 -8.94 4.24
CA ASN A 238 -36.83 -9.86 4.07
C ASN A 238 -37.64 -9.60 2.79
N ASN A 239 -37.57 -8.39 2.22
CA ASN A 239 -38.35 -8.03 1.04
C ASN A 239 -37.62 -8.30 -0.28
N THR A 240 -36.30 -8.03 -0.31
CA THR A 240 -35.49 -8.13 -1.53
C THR A 240 -34.60 -9.37 -1.56
N GLY A 241 -34.42 -10.04 -0.41
CA GLY A 241 -33.48 -11.15 -0.25
C GLY A 241 -32.01 -10.72 -0.33
N GLN A 242 -31.73 -9.42 -0.47
CA GLN A 242 -30.39 -8.87 -0.59
C GLN A 242 -29.84 -8.52 0.80
N TYR A 243 -28.54 -8.77 1.01
CA TYR A 243 -27.89 -8.41 2.26
C TYR A 243 -27.70 -6.88 2.34
N ARG A 244 -28.21 -6.27 3.41
CA ARG A 244 -28.14 -4.83 3.65
C ARG A 244 -27.42 -4.54 4.97
N ARG A 245 -26.69 -3.43 4.98
CA ARG A 245 -25.99 -2.91 6.15
C ARG A 245 -26.29 -1.42 6.32
N ASP A 246 -27.03 -1.09 7.37
CA ASP A 246 -27.42 0.29 7.70
C ASP A 246 -26.75 0.71 9.01
N ASN A 247 -26.19 1.91 9.05
CA ASN A 247 -25.61 2.47 10.27
C ASN A 247 -26.70 2.99 11.20
N GLU A 248 -26.47 2.91 12.50
CA GLU A 248 -27.33 3.58 13.48
C GLU A 248 -27.17 5.10 13.36
N SER A 249 -28.29 5.83 13.44
CA SER A 249 -28.27 7.28 13.37
C SER A 249 -27.79 7.84 14.71
N GLU A 250 -26.56 8.37 14.74
CA GLU A 250 -26.05 9.09 15.91
C GLU A 250 -26.51 10.55 15.89
N LEU A 251 -27.15 10.97 16.98
CA LEU A 251 -27.54 12.36 17.16
C LEU A 251 -26.32 13.18 17.60
N LEU A 252 -25.58 13.73 16.64
CA LEU A 252 -24.34 14.47 16.91
C LEU A 252 -24.58 15.80 17.65
N PHE A 253 -25.74 16.41 17.45
CA PHE A 253 -26.12 17.67 18.11
C PHE A 253 -27.62 17.67 18.44
N THR A 254 -27.98 18.03 19.67
CA THR A 254 -29.37 18.24 20.09
C THR A 254 -29.89 19.63 19.76
N PHE A 255 -29.00 20.58 19.43
CA PHE A 255 -29.31 21.97 19.10
C PHE A 255 -28.25 22.51 18.15
N THR A 256 -28.69 23.04 17.01
CA THR A 256 -27.89 23.89 16.12
C THR A 256 -28.56 25.26 16.07
N ASP A 257 -27.86 26.31 16.48
CA ASP A 257 -28.35 27.70 16.43
C ASP A 257 -28.54 28.11 14.95
N GLU A 258 -29.75 28.53 14.58
CA GLU A 258 -30.15 28.86 13.20
C GLU A 258 -29.55 30.19 12.69
N ARG A 259 -28.58 30.76 13.40
CA ARG A 259 -27.89 32.00 13.03
C ARG A 259 -26.51 31.72 12.45
N LEU A 260 -26.47 31.07 11.29
CA LEU A 260 -25.32 31.06 10.37
C LEU A 260 -25.79 31.40 8.95
#